data_AF-A0A257XX58-F1
#
_entry.id   AF-A0A257XX58-F1
#
_cell.length_a   1.000
_cell.length_b   1.000
_cell.length_c   1.000
_cell.angle_alpha   90.00
_cell.angle_beta   90.00
_cell.angle_gamma   90.00
#
_symmetry.space_group_name_H-M   'P 1'
#
loop_
_entity.id
_entity.type
_entity.pdbx_description
1 polymer ?
#
loop_
_entity_poly.entity_id
_entity_poly.type
_entity_poly.pdbx_seq_one_letter_code
_entity_poly.pdbx_strand_id
1 'polypeptide(L)' 'MELKWTGKVLSDLARLYDFLAPVNKLAAARTVQALAAAPGTLLANPRLGEQLEAIT' A
#
# COMPACT_ATOMS: atom_id res chain seq x y z
N MET A 1 -9.52 2.93 16.62
CA MET A 1 -8.23 3.17 15.94
C MET A 1 -8.51 3.99 14.70
N GLU A 2 -7.57 4.85 14.27
CA GLU A 2 -7.71 5.67 13.06
C GLU A 2 -6.56 5.33 12.12
N LEU A 3 -6.87 5.09 10.84
CA LEU A 3 -5.86 4.82 9.81
C LEU A 3 -5.40 6.15 9.20
N LYS A 4 -4.09 6.43 9.26
CA LYS A 4 -3.48 7.61 8.64
C LYS A 4 -2.39 7.20 7.67
N TRP A 5 -2.51 7.67 6.42
CA TRP A 5 -1.44 7.53 5.44
C TRP A 5 -0.43 8.65 5.60
N THR A 6 0.85 8.33 5.48
CA THR A 6 1.88 9.37 5.35
C THR A 6 1.93 9.85 3.90
N GLY A 7 2.30 11.12 3.68
CA GLY A 7 2.47 11.64 2.32
C GLY A 7 3.50 10.86 1.49
N LYS A 8 4.51 10.26 2.16
CA LYS A 8 5.53 9.42 1.51
C LYS A 8 4.93 8.18 0.86
N VAL A 9 3.99 7.52 1.54
CA VAL A 9 3.34 6.31 1.01
C VAL A 9 2.42 6.63 -0.17
N LEU A 10 1.78 7.79 -0.20
CA LEU A 10 1.05 8.23 -1.40
C LEU A 10 2.00 8.39 -2.60
N SER A 11 3.20 8.92 -2.39
CA SER A 11 4.23 8.97 -3.43
C SER A 11 4.74 7.58 -3.84
N ASP A 12 4.84 6.63 -2.91
CA ASP A 12 5.21 5.23 -3.22
C ASP A 12 4.16 4.55 -4.12
N LEU A 13 2.86 4.71 -3.82
CA LEU A 13 1.78 4.15 -4.64
C LEU A 13 1.77 4.73 -6.06
N ALA A 14 2.03 6.04 -6.21
CA ALA A 14 2.15 6.67 -7.52
C ALA A 14 3.34 6.11 -8.31
N ARG A 15 4.51 6.01 -7.69
CA ARG A 15 5.70 5.41 -8.32
C ARG A 15 5.46 3.96 -8.76
N LEU A 16 4.75 3.17 -7.96
CA LEU A 16 4.41 1.79 -8.31
C LEU A 16 3.49 1.72 -9.54
N TYR A 17 2.48 2.60 -9.60
CA TYR A 17 1.61 2.67 -10.79
C TYR A 17 2.41 3.03 -12.04
N ASP A 18 3.23 4.09 -11.97
CA ASP A 18 4.03 4.58 -13.11
C ASP A 18 5.03 3.53 -13.60
N PHE A 19 5.54 2.69 -12.70
CA PHE A 19 6.42 1.58 -13.04
C PHE A 19 5.69 0.44 -13.79
N LEU A 20 4.47 0.09 -13.36
CA LEU A 20 3.73 -1.06 -13.91
C LEU A 20 2.90 -0.70 -15.16
N ALA A 21 2.45 0.55 -15.27
CA ALA A 21 1.54 1.00 -16.31
C ALA A 21 2.08 0.84 -17.75
N PRO A 22 3.38 1.03 -18.04
CA PRO A 22 3.94 0.81 -19.37
C PRO A 22 3.80 -0.63 -19.85
N VAL A 23 3.78 -1.61 -18.94
CA VAL A 23 3.64 -3.03 -19.26
C VAL A 23 2.17 -3.44 -19.29
N ASN A 24 1.38 -3.03 -18.29
CA ASN A 24 -0.04 -3.32 -18.22
C ASN A 24 -0.78 -2.32 -17.32
N LYS A 25 -1.46 -1.35 -17.94
CA LYS A 25 -2.19 -0.28 -17.25
C LYS A 25 -3.30 -0.78 -16.32
N LEU A 26 -4.06 -1.80 -16.73
CA LEU A 26 -5.15 -2.34 -15.91
C LEU A 26 -4.60 -3.08 -14.69
N ALA A 27 -3.53 -3.86 -14.86
CA ALA A 27 -2.86 -4.52 -13.76
C ALA A 27 -2.26 -3.50 -12.78
N ALA A 28 -1.62 -2.44 -13.28
CA ALA A 28 -1.09 -1.36 -12.46
C ALA A 28 -2.17 -0.72 -11.56
N ALA A 29 -3.32 -0.37 -12.15
CA ALA A 29 -4.45 0.21 -11.41
C ALA A 29 -4.97 -0.75 -10.33
N ARG A 30 -5.18 -2.03 -10.68
CA ARG A 30 -5.68 -3.04 -9.74
C ARG A 30 -4.72 -3.27 -8.57
N THR A 31 -3.42 -3.31 -8.84
CA THR A 31 -2.40 -3.46 -7.80
C THR A 31 -2.44 -2.31 -6.80
N VAL A 32 -2.47 -1.06 -7.29
CA VAL A 32 -2.52 0.11 -6.39
C VAL A 32 -3.83 0.17 -5.60
N GLN A 33 -4.97 -0.15 -6.23
CA GLN A 33 -6.26 -0.23 -5.54
C GLN A 33 -6.27 -1.28 -4.42
N ALA A 34 -5.72 -2.47 -4.69
CA ALA A 34 -5.62 -3.54 -3.69
C ALA A 34 -4.75 -3.12 -2.49
N LEU A 35 -3.60 -2.49 -2.76
CA LEU A 35 -2.72 -1.98 -1.71
C LEU A 35 -3.34 -0.84 -0.90
N ALA A 36 -4.09 0.05 -1.55
CA ALA A 36 -4.80 1.13 -0.86
C ALA A 36 -5.94 0.62 0.04
N ALA A 37 -6.59 -0.48 -0.35
CA ALA A 37 -7.70 -1.08 0.42
C ALA A 37 -7.21 -1.95 1.60
N ALA A 38 -6.07 -2.63 1.46
CA ALA A 38 -5.59 -3.63 2.42
C ALA A 38 -5.53 -3.13 3.89
N PRO A 39 -5.02 -1.92 4.19
CA PRO A 39 -4.90 -1.45 5.57
C PRO A 39 -6.23 -1.24 6.29
N GLY A 40 -7.37 -1.19 5.58
CA GLY A 40 -8.69 -1.11 6.20
C GLY A 40 -8.96 -2.26 7.18
N THR A 41 -8.39 -3.44 6.93
CA THR A 41 -8.51 -4.63 7.80
C THR A 41 -7.80 -4.46 9.15
N LEU A 42 -6.81 -3.57 9.24
CA LEU A 42 -6.06 -3.29 10.48
C LEU A 42 -6.92 -2.60 11.54
N LEU A 43 -8.01 -1.91 11.13
CA LEU A 43 -8.93 -1.29 12.08
C LEU A 43 -9.62 -2.34 12.96
N ALA A 44 -9.92 -3.52 12.40
CA ALA A 44 -10.48 -4.66 13.11
C ALA A 44 -9.39 -5.58 13.70
N ASN A 45 -8.23 -5.68 13.06
CA ASN A 45 -7.12 -6.54 13.47
C ASN A 45 -5.79 -5.77 13.56
N PRO A 46 -5.57 -4.94 14.61
CA PRO A 46 -4.42 -4.02 14.66
C PRO A 46 -3.03 -4.67 14.68
N ARG A 47 -2.95 -5.97 14.99
CA ARG A 47 -1.70 -6.75 15.03
C ARG A 47 -1.60 -7.75 13.86
N LEU A 48 -2.36 -7.53 12.80
CA LEU A 48 -2.25 -8.34 11.58
C LEU A 48 -0.91 -8.03 10.89
N GLY A 49 -0.15 -9.07 10.58
CA GLY A 49 1.20 -8.97 10.02
C GLY A 49 2.28 -9.36 11.01
N GLU A 50 3.51 -9.46 10.53
CA GLU A 50 4.68 -9.80 11.35
C GLU A 50 5.36 -8.52 11.83
N GLN A 51 5.91 -8.55 13.04
CA GLN A 51 6.75 -7.47 13.53
C GLN A 51 8.05 -7.43 12.74
N LEU A 52 8.28 -6.34 12.01
CA LEU A 52 9.54 -6.11 11.32
C LEU A 52 10.52 -5.42 12.28
N GLU A 53 11.68 -6.02 12.49
CA GLU A 53 12.80 -5.36 13.16
C GLU A 53 13.38 -4.28 12.23
N ALA A 54 13.81 -3.16 12.81
CA ALA A 54 14.40 -2.08 12.02
C ALA A 54 15.70 -2.57 11.38
N ILE A 55 15.75 -2.58 10.05
CA ILE A 55 17.01 -2.77 9.31
C ILE A 55 17.84 -1.53 9.56
N THR A 56 18.90 -1.67 10.35
CA THR A 56 19.83 -0.59 10.73
C THR A 56 20.89 -0.39 9.67
#